data_AF-A0A9E5QWD4-F1
#
_entry.id   AF-A0A9E5QWD4-F1
#
_cell.length_a   1.000
_cell.length_b   1.000
_cell.length_c   1.000
_cell.angle_alpha   90.00
_cell.angle_beta   90.00
_cell.angle_gamma   90.00
#
_symmetry.space_group_name_H-M   'P 1'
#
loop_
_entity.id
_entity.type
_entity.pdbx_description
1 polymer ?
#
loop_
_entity_poly.entity_id
_entity_poly.type
_entity_poly.pdbx_seq_one_letter_code
_entity_poly.pdbx_strand_id
1 'polypeptide(L)'
;MAFAQNQRIYDRVLFNAQNKALALILSIDRAAIESARRQSLMEEIQALGAKFEAQTKIAPHYVGIPFVRSIIAGKVASELRQLLILSGIATAIILFAFFRSFISVLFPMIIIGIVVIWSVGFVVIFGFKITILTGLLPPILVVIGIPNCVYLLNKYHQEYLLHQNQARALGRIIRKIGIVAFMTNATTAIGFAVFILMENQNLREFGIISSLSIMVTYLASIILLPIFYSLVPPPTPRHLAHLERRPLNWMLDFLDFLVFKRRRLTYAIVLVITIVFLIGFWQLRPLSYMVDNLPEDSAPKQDMRFFEKHFTGIMPLEIVVDTKRRKGVMQQNTLKQIDQFEASLAEVAPIAPPLSLLSLIKASRQAFYGQNAEFYGLPNNREAPFLLRYMENSQDTSQKAYLATFADSLGQSMRISLKVADIGSYRLDSLIEQVVKPRIRQSFKDPRFEVKVTGTTLIFCGVMTTWCKA
;
A
#
# COMPACT_ATOMS: atom_id res chain seq x y z
N MET A 1 -27.90 13.62 24.53
CA MET A 1 -27.59 12.18 24.54
C MET A 1 -28.83 11.29 24.56
N ALA A 2 -29.88 11.59 25.33
CA ALA A 2 -31.11 10.78 25.40
C ALA A 2 -31.76 10.52 24.01
N PHE A 3 -31.74 11.51 23.10
CA PHE A 3 -32.22 11.36 21.72
C PHE A 3 -31.50 10.25 20.94
N ALA A 4 -30.17 10.14 21.07
CA ALA A 4 -29.39 9.16 20.34
C ALA A 4 -29.51 7.74 20.95
N GLN A 5 -29.73 7.64 22.26
CA GLN A 5 -29.89 6.37 22.97
C GLN A 5 -31.18 5.63 22.59
N ASN A 6 -32.25 6.37 22.28
CA ASN A 6 -33.54 5.77 21.94
C ASN A 6 -33.64 5.36 20.46
N GLN A 7 -32.68 5.75 19.61
CA GLN A 7 -32.70 5.47 18.18
C GLN A 7 -31.74 4.35 17.81
N ARG A 8 -32.30 3.21 17.40
CA ARG A 8 -31.52 2.01 17.02
C ARG A 8 -30.54 2.26 15.87
N ILE A 9 -30.80 3.25 15.01
CA ILE A 9 -29.91 3.58 13.89
C ILE A 9 -28.54 4.14 14.34
N TYR A 10 -28.45 4.68 15.56
CA TYR A 10 -27.21 5.27 16.08
C TYR A 10 -26.42 4.35 17.02
N ASP A 11 -27.04 3.26 17.50
CA ASP A 11 -26.41 2.32 18.41
C ASP A 11 -25.23 1.62 17.73
N ARG A 12 -24.06 1.68 18.38
CA ARG A 12 -22.75 1.19 17.92
C ARG A 12 -22.25 1.74 16.58
N VAL A 13 -22.97 2.69 15.97
CA VAL A 13 -22.56 3.44 14.78
C VAL A 13 -22.01 4.81 15.15
N LEU A 14 -22.75 5.58 15.97
CA LEU A 14 -22.34 6.91 16.45
C LEU A 14 -22.15 6.94 17.96
N PHE A 15 -22.82 6.06 18.70
CA PHE A 15 -22.73 6.01 20.15
C PHE A 15 -22.69 4.57 20.62
N ASN A 16 -21.79 4.27 21.56
CA ASN A 16 -21.79 2.98 22.23
C ASN A 16 -22.21 3.17 23.70
N ALA A 17 -23.37 2.62 24.05
CA ALA A 17 -23.95 2.75 25.39
C ALA A 17 -23.13 2.06 26.50
N GLN A 18 -22.33 1.04 26.17
CA GLN A 18 -21.57 0.25 27.15
C GLN A 18 -20.34 0.99 27.68
N ASN A 19 -19.61 1.69 26.80
CA ASN A 19 -18.40 2.43 27.17
C ASN A 19 -18.60 3.96 27.12
N LYS A 20 -19.80 4.44 26.78
CA LYS A 20 -20.15 5.86 26.59
C LYS A 20 -19.28 6.57 25.54
N ALA A 21 -18.67 5.82 24.63
CA ALA A 21 -17.88 6.39 23.54
C ALA A 21 -18.81 7.02 22.49
N LEU A 22 -18.39 8.18 21.99
CA LEU A 22 -19.06 8.91 20.92
C LEU A 22 -18.15 8.91 19.69
N ALA A 23 -18.69 8.47 18.55
CA ALA A 23 -18.05 8.59 17.26
C ALA A 23 -18.58 9.83 16.54
N LEU A 24 -17.66 10.64 16.03
CA LEU A 24 -17.96 11.83 15.23
C LEU A 24 -17.51 11.59 13.79
N ILE A 25 -18.44 11.69 12.85
CA ILE A 25 -18.15 11.51 11.42
C ILE A 25 -17.80 12.86 10.82
N LEU A 26 -16.55 13.03 10.40
CA LEU A 26 -16.09 14.21 9.67
C LEU A 26 -16.21 13.95 8.16
N SER A 27 -17.15 14.63 7.51
CA SER A 27 -17.21 14.68 6.05
C SER A 27 -16.23 15.73 5.55
N ILE A 28 -15.26 15.29 4.74
CA ILE A 28 -14.24 16.18 4.18
C ILE A 28 -14.49 16.31 2.69
N ASP A 29 -14.34 17.52 2.17
CA ASP A 29 -14.45 17.78 0.74
C ASP A 29 -13.45 16.94 -0.05
N ARG A 30 -13.93 16.33 -1.14
CA ARG A 30 -13.16 15.46 -2.01
C ARG A 30 -11.94 16.18 -2.60
N ALA A 31 -12.10 17.45 -2.97
CA ALA A 31 -11.00 18.26 -3.49
C ALA A 31 -9.85 18.40 -2.47
N ALA A 32 -10.18 18.53 -1.19
CA ALA A 32 -9.18 18.62 -0.12
C ALA A 32 -8.45 17.29 0.08
N ILE A 33 -9.16 16.15 0.03
CA ILE A 33 -8.59 14.80 0.20
C ILE A 33 -7.62 14.45 -0.94
N GLU A 34 -7.94 14.85 -2.17
CA GLU A 34 -7.13 14.55 -3.36
C GLU A 34 -5.92 15.51 -3.52
N SER A 35 -5.90 16.61 -2.77
CA SER A 35 -4.83 17.62 -2.80
C SER A 35 -3.71 17.37 -1.78
N ALA A 36 -2.59 18.08 -1.94
CA ALA A 36 -1.50 18.12 -0.95
C ALA A 36 -1.95 18.66 0.42
N ARG A 37 -3.05 19.44 0.48
CA ARG A 37 -3.65 19.96 1.71
C ARG A 37 -4.19 18.86 2.62
N ARG A 38 -4.38 17.63 2.12
CA ARG A 38 -4.82 16.50 2.94
C ARG A 38 -3.93 16.32 4.17
N GLN A 39 -2.61 16.46 4.05
CA GLN A 39 -1.73 16.26 5.18
C GLN A 39 -1.88 17.37 6.23
N SER A 40 -1.84 18.64 5.81
CA SER A 40 -2.00 19.77 6.73
C SER A 40 -3.37 19.76 7.41
N LEU A 41 -4.43 19.39 6.69
CA LEU A 41 -5.78 19.26 7.25
C LEU A 41 -5.82 18.21 8.37
N MET A 42 -5.15 17.08 8.19
CA MET A 42 -5.12 16.02 9.20
C MET A 42 -4.32 16.43 10.44
N GLU A 43 -3.21 17.15 10.24
CA GLU A 43 -2.41 17.73 11.32
C GLU A 43 -3.21 18.79 12.11
N GLU A 44 -3.99 19.64 11.42
CA GLU A 44 -4.90 20.60 12.05
C GLU A 44 -6.00 19.91 12.87
N ILE A 45 -6.60 18.84 12.35
CA ILE A 45 -7.61 18.04 13.06
C ILE A 45 -7.01 17.37 14.32
N GLN A 46 -5.79 16.86 14.23
CA GLN A 46 -5.07 16.32 15.38
C GLN A 46 -4.74 17.40 16.41
N ALA A 47 -4.28 18.58 15.97
CA ALA A 47 -4.00 19.70 16.86
C ALA A 47 -5.26 20.18 17.60
N LEU A 48 -6.41 20.20 16.94
CA LEU A 48 -7.70 20.52 17.56
C LEU A 48 -8.12 19.49 18.60
N GLY A 49 -7.96 18.19 18.31
CA GLY A 49 -8.29 17.17 19.31
C GLY A 49 -7.30 17.11 20.46
N ALA A 50 -6.01 17.43 20.25
CA ALA A 50 -5.05 17.60 21.35
C ALA A 50 -5.45 18.75 22.28
N LYS A 51 -5.97 19.86 21.74
CA LYS A 51 -6.55 20.95 22.55
C LYS A 51 -7.79 20.50 23.31
N PHE A 52 -8.64 19.71 22.68
CA PHE A 52 -9.84 19.14 23.33
C PHE A 52 -9.48 18.16 24.45
N GLU A 53 -8.49 17.30 24.23
CA GLU A 53 -7.97 16.36 25.23
C GLU A 53 -7.39 17.10 26.43
N ALA A 54 -6.62 18.17 26.20
CA ALA A 54 -6.07 18.99 27.27
C ALA A 54 -7.15 19.64 28.15
N GLN A 55 -8.29 20.01 27.57
CA GLN A 55 -9.40 20.64 28.29
C GLN A 55 -10.32 19.63 29.00
N THR A 56 -10.57 18.49 28.37
CA THR A 56 -11.62 17.55 28.82
C THR A 56 -11.07 16.26 29.44
N LYS A 57 -9.78 15.98 29.24
CA LYS A 57 -9.12 14.70 29.57
C LYS A 57 -9.72 13.48 28.84
N ILE A 58 -10.47 13.72 27.76
CA ILE A 58 -11.02 12.67 26.92
C ILE A 58 -10.07 12.47 25.74
N ALA A 59 -9.48 11.28 25.65
CA ALA A 59 -8.58 10.92 24.56
C ALA A 59 -9.36 10.75 23.23
N PRO A 60 -9.04 11.54 22.18
CA PRO A 60 -9.62 11.36 20.87
C PRO A 60 -8.92 10.22 20.12
N HIS A 61 -9.69 9.35 19.49
CA HIS A 61 -9.19 8.29 18.61
C HIS A 61 -9.56 8.62 17.16
N TYR A 62 -8.59 8.53 16.25
CA TYR A 62 -8.77 8.92 14.85
C TYR A 62 -8.70 7.73 13.91
N VAL A 63 -9.75 7.51 13.15
CA VAL A 63 -9.84 6.44 12.17
C VAL A 63 -10.41 6.95 10.85
N GLY A 64 -9.98 6.35 9.74
CA GLY A 64 -10.51 6.63 8.42
C GLY A 64 -9.44 6.50 7.34
N ILE A 65 -9.84 6.07 6.14
CA ILE A 65 -8.93 5.90 5.01
C ILE A 65 -8.13 7.18 4.69
N PRO A 66 -8.72 8.40 4.69
CA PRO A 66 -7.95 9.62 4.44
C PRO A 66 -6.87 9.89 5.47
N PHE A 67 -7.15 9.64 6.75
CA PHE A 67 -6.24 9.84 7.87
C PHE A 67 -5.10 8.82 7.88
N VAL A 68 -5.41 7.53 7.70
CA VAL A 68 -4.40 6.48 7.60
C VAL A 68 -3.48 6.75 6.40
N ARG A 69 -4.04 7.14 5.25
CA ARG A 69 -3.25 7.47 4.05
C ARG A 69 -2.37 8.71 4.23
N SER A 70 -2.81 9.74 4.96
CA SER A 70 -1.98 10.93 5.19
C SER A 70 -0.78 10.60 6.09
N ILE A 71 -0.98 9.83 7.15
CA ILE A 71 0.10 9.42 8.05
C ILE A 71 1.09 8.52 7.34
N ILE A 72 0.61 7.52 6.59
CA ILE A 72 1.49 6.63 5.82
C ILE A 72 2.29 7.46 4.80
N ALA A 73 1.65 8.35 4.04
CA ALA A 73 2.35 9.17 3.05
C ALA A 73 3.41 10.08 3.69
N GLY A 74 3.09 10.72 4.81
CA GLY A 74 4.02 11.59 5.54
C GLY A 74 5.22 10.81 6.10
N LYS A 75 4.97 9.68 6.77
CA LYS A 75 6.02 8.80 7.30
C LYS A 75 6.92 8.29 6.20
N VAL A 76 6.35 7.71 5.14
CA VAL A 76 7.12 7.16 4.01
C VAL A 76 7.98 8.26 3.37
N ALA A 77 7.47 9.46 3.13
CA ALA A 77 8.27 10.55 2.57
C ALA A 77 9.48 10.93 3.45
N SER A 78 9.30 10.93 4.78
CA SER A 78 10.40 11.20 5.72
C SER A 78 11.42 10.07 5.78
N GLU A 79 10.95 8.81 5.82
CA GLU A 79 11.78 7.61 5.88
C GLU A 79 12.56 7.41 4.59
N LEU A 80 11.98 7.67 3.42
CA LEU A 80 12.68 7.59 2.14
C LEU A 80 13.87 8.56 2.07
N ARG A 81 13.71 9.78 2.61
CA ARG A 81 14.80 10.75 2.69
C ARG A 81 15.91 10.27 3.62
N GLN A 82 15.54 9.75 4.79
CA GLN A 82 16.49 9.19 5.76
C GLN A 82 17.21 7.97 5.19
N LEU A 83 16.50 7.04 4.55
CA LEU A 83 17.03 5.86 3.89
C LEU A 83 18.04 6.22 2.81
N LEU A 84 17.73 7.20 1.96
CA LEU A 84 18.65 7.66 0.92
C LEU A 84 19.94 8.18 1.54
N ILE A 85 19.86 9.10 2.51
CA ILE A 85 21.04 9.67 3.17
C ILE A 85 21.84 8.59 3.90
N LEU A 86 21.18 7.73 4.68
CA LEU A 86 21.82 6.69 5.48
C LEU A 86 22.48 5.64 4.59
N SER A 87 21.83 5.23 3.48
CA SER A 87 22.40 4.31 2.49
C SER A 87 23.62 4.90 1.79
N GLY A 88 23.60 6.20 1.48
CA GLY A 88 24.72 6.91 0.88
C GLY A 88 25.92 6.98 1.83
N ILE A 89 25.68 7.32 3.09
CA ILE A 89 26.71 7.34 4.15
C ILE A 89 27.28 5.95 4.39
N ALA A 90 26.42 4.93 4.57
CA ALA A 90 26.85 3.56 4.79
C ALA A 90 27.72 3.06 3.63
N THR A 91 27.30 3.35 2.39
CA THR A 91 28.08 3.03 1.20
C THR A 91 29.41 3.76 1.18
N ALA A 92 29.42 5.06 1.47
CA ALA A 92 30.65 5.85 1.48
C ALA A 92 31.66 5.30 2.51
N ILE A 93 31.17 4.88 3.68
CA ILE A 93 31.97 4.21 4.73
C ILE A 93 32.54 2.88 4.21
N ILE A 94 31.71 2.04 3.57
CA ILE A 94 32.14 0.75 3.02
C ILE A 94 33.21 0.96 1.94
N LEU A 95 32.95 1.85 0.99
CA LEU A 95 33.92 2.19 -0.07
C LEU A 95 35.21 2.74 0.52
N PHE A 96 35.12 3.61 1.52
CA PHE A 96 36.29 4.14 2.21
C PHE A 96 37.06 3.04 2.94
N ALA A 97 36.38 2.07 3.56
CA ALA A 97 37.03 0.94 4.21
C ALA A 97 37.78 0.02 3.21
N PHE A 98 37.22 -0.18 2.02
CA PHE A 98 37.84 -0.98 0.95
C PHE A 98 39.02 -0.26 0.28
N PHE A 99 38.79 0.95 -0.23
CA PHE A 99 39.79 1.68 -1.03
C PHE A 99 40.76 2.53 -0.19
N ARG A 100 40.36 2.92 1.03
CA ARG A 100 41.10 3.82 1.92
C ARG A 100 41.60 5.10 1.25
N SER A 101 40.88 5.55 0.22
CA SER A 101 41.24 6.71 -0.59
C SER A 101 40.01 7.55 -0.87
N PHE A 102 40.09 8.83 -0.52
CA PHE A 102 38.96 9.75 -0.65
C PHE A 102 38.52 9.91 -2.12
N ILE A 103 39.49 9.97 -3.05
CA ILE A 103 39.22 10.11 -4.48
C ILE A 103 38.49 8.88 -5.05
N SER A 104 38.89 7.69 -4.60
CA SER A 104 38.26 6.43 -5.00
C SER A 104 36.84 6.24 -4.48
N VAL A 105 36.43 7.00 -3.45
CA VAL A 105 35.05 7.01 -2.91
C VAL A 105 34.23 8.12 -3.56
N LEU A 106 34.83 9.31 -3.73
CA LEU A 106 34.15 10.51 -4.17
C LEU A 106 33.60 10.36 -5.60
N PHE A 107 34.38 9.84 -6.55
CA PHE A 107 33.91 9.74 -7.93
C PHE A 107 32.76 8.75 -8.12
N PRO A 108 32.79 7.51 -7.57
CA PRO A 108 31.61 6.64 -7.58
C PRO A 108 30.38 7.30 -6.96
N MET A 109 30.55 8.04 -5.85
CA MET A 109 29.45 8.76 -5.20
C MET A 109 28.84 9.83 -6.09
N ILE A 110 29.67 10.64 -6.78
CA ILE A 110 29.20 11.66 -7.71
C ILE A 110 28.43 11.03 -8.87
N ILE A 111 28.97 9.95 -9.47
CA ILE A 111 28.31 9.24 -10.58
C ILE A 111 26.93 8.74 -10.14
N ILE A 112 26.85 8.11 -8.99
CA ILE A 112 25.58 7.58 -8.45
C ILE A 112 24.61 8.73 -8.14
N GLY A 113 25.09 9.84 -7.56
CA GLY A 113 24.27 11.03 -7.32
C GLY A 113 23.63 11.57 -8.60
N ILE A 114 24.41 11.67 -9.69
CA ILE A 114 23.92 12.09 -11.01
C ILE A 114 22.85 11.11 -11.52
N VAL A 115 23.11 9.81 -11.42
CA VAL A 115 22.17 8.76 -11.84
C VAL A 115 20.86 8.81 -11.05
N VAL A 116 20.92 9.05 -9.74
CA VAL A 116 19.72 9.19 -8.90
C VAL A 116 18.91 10.42 -9.32
N ILE A 117 19.57 11.56 -9.59
CA ILE A 117 18.90 12.77 -10.09
C ILE A 117 18.24 12.49 -11.44
N TRP A 118 18.93 11.80 -12.36
CA TRP A 118 18.36 11.41 -13.65
C TRP A 118 17.18 10.44 -13.50
N SER A 119 17.24 9.49 -12.58
CA SER A 119 16.13 8.57 -12.30
C SER A 119 14.87 9.30 -11.84
N VAL A 120 15.01 10.24 -10.91
CA VAL A 120 13.90 11.12 -10.49
C VAL A 120 13.43 11.99 -11.65
N GLY A 121 14.35 12.49 -12.47
CA GLY A 121 14.03 13.23 -13.69
C GLY A 121 13.19 12.42 -14.68
N PHE A 122 13.50 11.13 -14.87
CA PHE A 122 12.70 10.25 -15.72
C PHE A 122 11.27 10.10 -15.18
N VAL A 123 11.07 9.94 -13.87
CA VAL A 123 9.71 9.88 -13.29
C VAL A 123 8.89 11.10 -13.71
N VAL A 124 9.48 12.29 -13.68
CA VAL A 124 8.82 13.55 -14.08
C VAL A 124 8.60 13.62 -15.60
N ILE A 125 9.60 13.25 -16.42
CA ILE A 125 9.50 13.29 -17.89
C ILE A 125 8.41 12.37 -18.41
N PHE A 126 8.26 11.18 -17.83
CA PHE A 126 7.21 10.22 -18.20
C PHE A 126 5.83 10.59 -17.63
N GLY A 127 5.73 11.66 -16.81
CA GLY A 127 4.48 12.09 -16.19
C GLY A 127 3.97 11.13 -15.11
N PHE A 128 4.85 10.27 -14.57
CA PHE A 128 4.49 9.30 -13.54
C PHE A 128 4.40 9.98 -12.17
N LYS A 129 3.53 9.47 -11.31
CA LYS A 129 3.38 9.97 -9.95
C LYS A 129 4.45 9.36 -9.07
N ILE A 130 5.01 10.14 -8.14
CA ILE A 130 5.91 9.58 -7.12
C ILE A 130 5.09 8.68 -6.20
N THR A 131 5.36 7.38 -6.27
CA THR A 131 4.80 6.34 -5.41
C THR A 131 5.84 5.87 -4.39
N ILE A 132 5.39 5.07 -3.43
CA ILE A 132 6.26 4.38 -2.47
C ILE A 132 7.33 3.54 -3.19
N LEU A 133 6.93 2.83 -4.25
CA LEU A 133 7.82 1.98 -5.05
C LEU A 133 8.90 2.80 -5.77
N THR A 134 8.51 3.87 -6.47
CA THR A 134 9.49 4.77 -7.12
C THR A 134 10.38 5.47 -6.11
N GLY A 135 9.90 5.68 -4.88
CA GLY A 135 10.69 6.20 -3.78
C GLY A 135 11.84 5.30 -3.35
N LEU A 136 11.74 3.99 -3.59
CA LEU A 136 12.80 3.01 -3.31
C LEU A 136 13.87 2.94 -4.42
N LEU A 137 13.67 3.61 -5.55
CA LEU A 137 14.64 3.61 -6.66
C LEU A 137 16.02 4.15 -6.25
N PRO A 138 16.16 5.30 -5.57
CA PRO A 138 17.47 5.82 -5.21
C PRO A 138 18.34 4.85 -4.39
N PRO A 139 17.87 4.25 -3.27
CA PRO A 139 18.71 3.31 -2.52
C PRO A 139 19.02 2.03 -3.33
N ILE A 140 18.10 1.56 -4.19
CA ILE A 140 18.35 0.42 -5.08
C ILE A 140 19.46 0.74 -6.09
N LEU A 141 19.41 1.92 -6.71
CA LEU A 141 20.41 2.36 -7.69
C LEU A 141 21.78 2.58 -7.05
N VAL A 142 21.83 3.04 -5.80
CA VAL A 142 23.07 3.10 -5.02
C VAL A 142 23.67 1.70 -4.94
N VAL A 143 22.91 0.71 -4.45
CA VAL A 143 23.38 -0.68 -4.29
C VAL A 143 23.86 -1.31 -5.60
N ILE A 144 23.15 -1.06 -6.72
CA ILE A 144 23.52 -1.62 -8.04
C ILE A 144 24.68 -0.85 -8.70
N GLY A 145 24.76 0.47 -8.50
CA GLY A 145 25.73 1.35 -9.16
C GLY A 145 27.14 1.26 -8.58
N ILE A 146 27.28 0.99 -7.28
CA ILE A 146 28.60 0.93 -6.63
C ILE A 146 29.46 -0.20 -7.20
N PRO A 147 29.00 -1.47 -7.29
CA PRO A 147 29.82 -2.56 -7.80
C PRO A 147 30.32 -2.29 -9.22
N ASN A 148 29.50 -1.64 -10.07
CA ASN A 148 29.91 -1.24 -11.41
C ASN A 148 31.13 -0.30 -11.36
N CYS A 149 31.05 0.75 -10.54
CA CYS A 149 32.15 1.71 -10.39
C CYS A 149 33.38 1.05 -9.75
N VAL A 150 33.19 0.19 -8.76
CA VAL A 150 34.26 -0.54 -8.05
C VAL A 150 34.99 -1.51 -8.98
N TYR A 151 34.25 -2.25 -9.81
CA TYR A 151 34.83 -3.22 -10.73
C TYR A 151 35.66 -2.53 -11.82
N LEU A 152 35.11 -1.45 -12.40
CA LEU A 152 35.82 -0.59 -13.35
C LEU A 152 37.09 0.01 -12.72
N LEU A 153 36.98 0.51 -11.47
CA LEU A 153 38.10 1.11 -10.75
C LEU A 153 39.20 0.10 -10.41
N ASN A 154 38.85 -1.07 -9.89
CA ASN A 154 39.83 -2.10 -9.56
C ASN A 154 40.63 -2.53 -10.79
N LYS A 155 39.96 -2.66 -11.94
CA LYS A 155 40.66 -2.98 -13.18
C LYS A 155 41.49 -1.83 -13.71
N TYR A 156 41.06 -0.59 -13.51
CA TYR A 156 41.87 0.58 -13.79
C TYR A 156 43.20 0.52 -13.07
N HIS A 157 43.16 0.29 -11.76
CA HIS A 157 44.37 0.16 -10.96
C HIS A 157 45.26 -1.01 -11.43
N GLN A 158 44.67 -2.16 -11.75
CA GLN A 158 45.42 -3.33 -12.26
C GLN A 158 46.09 -3.07 -13.62
N GLU A 159 45.36 -2.55 -14.62
CA GLU A 159 45.93 -2.29 -15.96
C GLU A 159 46.90 -1.11 -15.94
N TYR A 160 46.70 -0.13 -15.05
CA TYR A 160 47.65 0.97 -14.87
C TYR A 160 48.98 0.47 -14.28
N LEU A 161 48.96 -0.42 -13.27
CA LEU A 161 50.19 -1.03 -12.74
C LEU A 161 51.00 -1.77 -13.81
N LEU A 162 50.33 -2.46 -14.73
CA LEU A 162 50.97 -3.27 -15.77
C LEU A 162 51.58 -2.43 -16.91
N HIS A 163 50.98 -1.28 -17.24
CA HIS A 163 51.34 -0.52 -18.44
C HIS A 163 51.88 0.88 -18.18
N GLN A 164 51.72 1.41 -16.97
CA GLN A 164 52.09 2.77 -16.54
C GLN A 164 51.59 3.89 -17.47
N ASN A 165 50.60 3.59 -18.31
CA ASN A 165 50.04 4.49 -19.31
C ASN A 165 48.52 4.56 -19.09
N GLN A 166 48.07 5.74 -18.66
CA GLN A 166 46.69 6.02 -18.26
C GLN A 166 45.71 5.88 -19.43
N ALA A 167 46.04 6.40 -20.61
CA ALA A 167 45.19 6.31 -21.80
C ALA A 167 45.01 4.85 -22.26
N ARG A 168 46.11 4.07 -22.25
CA ARG A 168 46.06 2.63 -22.58
C ARG A 168 45.28 1.83 -21.54
N ALA A 169 45.41 2.15 -20.26
CA ALA A 169 44.66 1.49 -19.19
C ALA A 169 43.15 1.77 -19.33
N LEU A 170 42.75 3.03 -19.52
CA LEU A 170 41.35 3.43 -19.71
C LEU A 170 40.71 2.75 -20.93
N GLY A 171 41.38 2.76 -22.08
CA GLY A 171 40.89 2.09 -23.29
C GLY A 171 40.69 0.58 -23.11
N ARG A 172 41.58 -0.08 -22.35
CA ARG A 172 41.47 -1.52 -22.08
C ARG A 172 40.35 -1.89 -21.13
N ILE A 173 40.05 -1.04 -20.15
CA ILE A 173 38.94 -1.27 -19.22
C ILE A 173 37.63 -1.18 -19.97
N ILE A 174 37.46 -0.17 -20.82
CA ILE A 174 36.27 -0.03 -21.66
C ILE A 174 36.10 -1.28 -22.54
N ARG A 175 37.18 -1.75 -23.17
CA ARG A 175 37.12 -2.93 -24.06
C ARG A 175 36.86 -4.26 -23.32
N LYS A 176 37.52 -4.49 -22.18
CA LYS A 176 37.43 -5.76 -21.45
C LYS A 176 36.25 -5.80 -20.47
N ILE A 177 36.03 -4.73 -19.73
CA ILE A 177 35.01 -4.66 -18.68
C ILE A 177 33.70 -4.08 -19.18
N GLY A 178 33.72 -3.22 -20.21
CA GLY A 178 32.48 -2.64 -20.74
C GLY A 178 31.44 -3.70 -21.08
N ILE A 179 31.83 -4.75 -21.79
CA ILE A 179 30.91 -5.85 -22.15
C ILE A 179 30.43 -6.65 -20.92
N VAL A 180 31.31 -6.91 -19.94
CA VAL A 180 30.96 -7.65 -18.72
C VAL A 180 29.99 -6.84 -17.86
N ALA A 181 30.26 -5.54 -17.71
CA ALA A 181 29.39 -4.60 -17.00
C ALA A 181 28.06 -4.43 -17.74
N PHE A 182 28.06 -4.35 -19.07
CA PHE A 182 26.84 -4.31 -19.87
C PHE A 182 25.96 -5.52 -19.61
N MET A 183 26.51 -6.74 -19.71
CA MET A 183 25.74 -7.97 -19.49
C MET A 183 25.16 -8.05 -18.06
N THR A 184 25.93 -7.63 -17.06
CA THR A 184 25.48 -7.62 -15.65
C THR A 184 24.34 -6.62 -15.43
N ASN A 185 24.43 -5.42 -16.01
CA ASN A 185 23.37 -4.43 -15.90
C ASN A 185 22.16 -4.80 -16.77
N ALA A 186 22.37 -5.39 -17.94
CA ALA A 186 21.31 -5.81 -18.87
C ALA A 186 20.44 -6.90 -18.24
N THR A 187 21.06 -7.92 -17.65
CA THR A 187 20.33 -8.98 -16.93
C THR A 187 19.53 -8.41 -15.75
N THR A 188 20.11 -7.47 -15.00
CA THR A 188 19.40 -6.78 -13.90
C THR A 188 18.23 -5.95 -14.43
N ALA A 189 18.44 -5.18 -15.50
CA ALA A 189 17.39 -4.36 -16.12
C ALA A 189 16.26 -5.22 -16.69
N ILE A 190 16.55 -6.37 -17.29
CA ILE A 190 15.55 -7.36 -17.73
C ILE A 190 14.74 -7.85 -16.53
N GLY A 191 15.38 -8.15 -15.40
CA GLY A 191 14.70 -8.53 -14.16
C GLY A 191 13.66 -7.48 -13.71
N PHE A 192 14.00 -6.19 -13.75
CA PHE A 192 13.04 -5.12 -13.47
C PHE A 192 12.02 -4.91 -14.60
N ALA A 193 12.39 -5.17 -15.85
CA ALA A 193 11.49 -5.05 -16.99
C ALA A 193 10.34 -6.07 -16.95
N VAL A 194 10.48 -7.19 -16.23
CA VAL A 194 9.36 -8.13 -15.99
C VAL A 194 8.18 -7.43 -15.32
N PHE A 195 8.42 -6.42 -14.46
CA PHE A 195 7.33 -5.66 -13.84
C PHE A 195 6.47 -4.87 -14.83
N ILE A 196 6.95 -4.63 -16.06
CA ILE A 196 6.19 -3.96 -17.11
C ILE A 196 4.98 -4.79 -17.54
N LEU A 197 5.10 -6.12 -17.48
CA LEU A 197 4.03 -7.05 -17.85
C LEU A 197 2.91 -7.13 -16.80
N MET A 198 3.10 -6.50 -15.63
CA MET A 198 2.13 -6.56 -14.55
C MET A 198 0.93 -5.64 -14.83
N GLU A 199 -0.26 -6.05 -14.38
CA GLU A 199 -1.50 -5.26 -14.56
C GLU A 199 -1.55 -4.03 -13.65
N ASN A 200 -0.85 -4.06 -12.51
CA ASN A 200 -0.82 -2.94 -11.58
C ASN A 200 0.04 -1.80 -12.14
N GLN A 201 -0.61 -0.65 -12.38
CA GLN A 201 0.03 0.54 -12.96
C GLN A 201 1.27 0.99 -12.17
N ASN A 202 1.24 0.96 -10.83
CA ASN A 202 2.39 1.39 -10.02
C ASN A 202 3.61 0.48 -10.21
N LEU A 203 3.39 -0.83 -10.35
CA LEU A 203 4.47 -1.79 -10.62
C LEU A 203 5.02 -1.64 -12.04
N ARG A 204 4.13 -1.41 -13.01
CA ARG A 204 4.52 -1.17 -14.40
C ARG A 204 5.39 0.07 -14.54
N GLU A 205 4.94 1.21 -13.98
CA GLU A 205 5.71 2.47 -13.97
C GLU A 205 7.06 2.27 -13.28
N PHE A 206 7.09 1.59 -12.13
CA PHE A 206 8.33 1.24 -11.43
C PHE A 206 9.28 0.40 -12.29
N GLY A 207 8.78 -0.62 -12.99
CA GLY A 207 9.59 -1.48 -13.87
C GLY A 207 10.23 -0.73 -15.03
N ILE A 208 9.47 0.18 -15.67
CA ILE A 208 9.97 1.03 -16.77
C ILE A 208 11.10 1.93 -16.26
N ILE A 209 10.86 2.68 -15.18
CA ILE A 209 11.85 3.62 -14.66
C ILE A 209 13.08 2.90 -14.11
N SER A 210 12.91 1.78 -13.40
CA SER A 210 14.02 0.98 -12.85
C SER A 210 14.93 0.46 -13.97
N SER A 211 14.36 -0.21 -14.97
CA SER A 211 15.12 -0.82 -16.07
C SER A 211 15.90 0.24 -16.87
N LEU A 212 15.26 1.38 -17.18
CA LEU A 212 15.92 2.51 -17.82
C LEU A 212 17.04 3.10 -16.94
N SER A 213 16.78 3.33 -15.66
CA SER A 213 17.76 3.90 -14.73
C SER A 213 18.99 3.01 -14.59
N ILE A 214 18.84 1.68 -14.60
CA ILE A 214 19.96 0.73 -14.53
C ILE A 214 20.81 0.80 -15.80
N MET A 215 20.19 0.87 -16.98
CA MET A 215 20.92 1.05 -18.25
C MET A 215 21.67 2.39 -18.28
N VAL A 216 21.02 3.44 -17.79
CA VAL A 216 21.63 4.76 -17.67
C VAL A 216 22.77 4.75 -16.63
N THR A 217 22.65 3.97 -15.56
CA THR A 217 23.73 3.77 -14.57
C THR A 217 24.97 3.16 -15.24
N TYR A 218 24.79 2.14 -16.08
CA TYR A 218 25.87 1.55 -16.86
C TYR A 218 26.53 2.60 -17.78
N LEU A 219 25.74 3.32 -18.56
CA LEU A 219 26.25 4.36 -19.47
C LEU A 219 26.99 5.48 -18.73
N ALA A 220 26.42 5.97 -17.62
CA ALA A 220 27.05 6.97 -16.78
C ALA A 220 28.38 6.45 -16.21
N SER A 221 28.42 5.21 -15.72
CA SER A 221 29.64 4.63 -15.17
C SER A 221 30.74 4.45 -16.21
N ILE A 222 30.43 3.99 -17.42
CA ILE A 222 31.45 3.76 -18.46
C ILE A 222 31.94 5.05 -19.12
N ILE A 223 31.15 6.13 -19.10
CA ILE A 223 31.51 7.42 -19.67
C ILE A 223 32.19 8.31 -18.62
N LEU A 224 31.55 8.53 -17.47
CA LEU A 224 32.01 9.48 -16.46
C LEU A 224 33.26 8.98 -15.72
N LEU A 225 33.38 7.67 -15.49
CA LEU A 225 34.52 7.13 -14.74
C LEU A 225 35.85 7.36 -15.50
N PRO A 226 35.98 7.02 -16.81
CA PRO A 226 37.18 7.38 -17.56
C PRO A 226 37.46 8.89 -17.62
N ILE A 227 36.42 9.73 -17.73
CA ILE A 227 36.58 11.19 -17.74
C ILE A 227 37.19 11.66 -16.42
N PHE A 228 36.61 11.28 -15.28
CA PHE A 228 37.13 11.67 -13.97
C PHE A 228 38.55 11.15 -13.74
N TYR A 229 38.79 9.88 -14.05
CA TYR A 229 40.12 9.30 -13.88
C TYR A 229 41.14 9.76 -14.90
N SER A 230 40.74 10.36 -16.03
CA SER A 230 41.67 11.01 -16.97
C SER A 230 42.14 12.38 -16.47
N LEU A 231 41.35 13.04 -15.61
CA LEU A 231 41.66 14.39 -15.09
C LEU A 231 42.49 14.33 -13.79
N VAL A 232 42.52 13.19 -13.13
CA VAL A 232 43.24 13.00 -11.86
C VAL A 232 44.63 12.39 -12.13
N PRO A 233 45.66 12.80 -11.36
CA PRO A 233 46.98 12.19 -11.44
C PRO A 233 46.93 10.67 -11.22
N PRO A 234 47.91 9.94 -11.78
CA PRO A 234 47.89 8.49 -11.80
C PRO A 234 47.79 7.88 -10.39
N PRO A 235 47.09 6.74 -10.25
CA PRO A 235 46.86 6.11 -8.95
C PRO A 235 48.20 5.66 -8.34
N THR A 236 48.39 5.93 -7.05
CA THR A 236 49.54 5.45 -6.29
C THR A 236 49.38 3.96 -5.92
N PRO A 237 50.47 3.17 -5.84
CA PRO A 237 50.44 1.72 -5.58
C PRO A 237 49.82 1.33 -4.23
N ARG A 238 49.62 2.29 -3.31
CA ARG A 238 48.89 2.08 -2.04
C ARG A 238 47.42 1.67 -2.24
N HIS A 239 46.84 1.94 -3.41
CA HIS A 239 45.44 1.61 -3.72
C HIS A 239 45.18 0.14 -4.06
N LEU A 240 46.21 -0.71 -4.23
CA LEU A 240 46.03 -2.16 -4.47
C LEU A 240 46.37 -3.04 -3.26
N ALA A 241 46.93 -2.47 -2.19
CA ALA A 241 47.31 -3.18 -0.97
C ALA A 241 46.12 -3.82 -0.21
N HIS A 242 44.87 -3.59 -0.65
CA HIS A 242 43.68 -4.24 -0.10
C HIS A 242 43.48 -5.68 -0.63
N LEU A 243 44.08 -6.05 -1.76
CA LEU A 243 43.97 -7.39 -2.36
C LEU A 243 44.87 -8.43 -1.67
N GLU A 244 45.88 -8.02 -0.92
CA GLU A 244 46.86 -8.91 -0.27
C GLU A 244 46.63 -9.06 1.25
N ARG A 245 45.41 -8.78 1.75
CA ARG A 245 45.13 -8.89 3.19
C ARG A 245 44.96 -10.35 3.62
N ARG A 246 45.75 -10.77 4.60
CA ARG A 246 45.73 -12.11 5.22
C ARG A 246 44.34 -12.71 5.54
N PRO A 247 43.36 -11.98 6.12
CA PRO A 247 42.03 -12.57 6.38
C PRO A 247 41.24 -12.91 5.12
N LEU A 248 41.42 -12.16 4.02
CA LEU A 248 40.74 -12.44 2.75
C LEU A 248 41.28 -13.73 2.11
N ASN A 249 42.60 -13.90 2.11
CA ASN A 249 43.24 -15.11 1.58
C ASN A 249 42.85 -16.36 2.38
N TRP A 250 42.79 -16.27 3.72
CA TRP A 250 42.30 -17.37 4.55
C TRP A 250 40.85 -17.79 4.21
N MET A 251 39.96 -16.82 3.99
CA MET A 251 38.58 -17.10 3.60
C MET A 251 38.50 -17.76 2.22
N LEU A 252 39.30 -17.28 1.26
CA LEU A 252 39.37 -17.87 -0.08
C LEU A 252 39.91 -19.31 -0.03
N ASP A 253 40.98 -19.56 0.74
CA ASP A 253 41.54 -20.90 0.92
C ASP A 253 40.54 -21.86 1.58
N PHE A 254 39.73 -21.36 2.54
CA PHE A 254 38.66 -22.12 3.16
C PHE A 254 37.55 -22.49 2.15
N LEU A 255 37.13 -21.54 1.31
CA LEU A 255 36.15 -21.79 0.25
C LEU A 255 36.69 -22.79 -0.78
N ASP A 256 37.94 -22.65 -1.20
CA ASP A 256 38.61 -23.58 -2.11
C ASP A 256 38.68 -24.99 -1.52
N PHE A 257 39.02 -25.11 -0.23
CA PHE A 257 38.98 -26.40 0.47
C PHE A 257 37.57 -27.02 0.46
N LEU A 258 36.54 -26.22 0.76
CA LEU A 258 35.16 -26.69 0.82
C LEU A 258 34.65 -27.14 -0.56
N VAL A 259 34.90 -26.34 -1.60
CA VAL A 259 34.40 -26.58 -2.96
C VAL A 259 35.19 -27.69 -3.65
N PHE A 260 36.52 -27.62 -3.66
CA PHE A 260 37.35 -28.55 -4.45
C PHE A 260 37.69 -29.84 -3.70
N LYS A 261 37.99 -29.78 -2.40
CA LYS A 261 38.34 -31.00 -1.63
C LYS A 261 37.13 -31.74 -1.05
N ARG A 262 36.00 -31.06 -0.79
CA ARG A 262 34.80 -31.67 -0.19
C ARG A 262 33.52 -31.55 -1.04
N ARG A 263 33.63 -31.55 -2.38
CA ARG A 263 32.51 -31.39 -3.32
C ARG A 263 31.22 -32.18 -2.99
N ARG A 264 31.33 -33.45 -2.57
CA ARG A 264 30.16 -34.29 -2.25
C ARG A 264 29.39 -33.78 -1.04
N LEU A 265 30.12 -33.34 0.00
CA LEU A 265 29.52 -32.76 1.20
C LEU A 265 28.85 -31.42 0.85
N THR A 266 29.48 -30.61 0.00
CA THR A 266 28.94 -29.33 -0.45
C THR A 266 27.61 -29.51 -1.19
N TYR A 267 27.53 -30.47 -2.13
CA TYR A 267 26.26 -30.76 -2.81
C TYR A 267 25.19 -31.30 -1.85
N ALA A 268 25.55 -32.15 -0.89
CA ALA A 268 24.60 -32.67 0.10
C ALA A 268 24.04 -31.54 0.98
N ILE A 269 24.89 -30.64 1.47
CA ILE A 269 24.48 -29.50 2.29
C ILE A 269 23.56 -28.56 1.50
N VAL A 270 23.93 -28.19 0.27
CA VAL A 270 23.11 -27.32 -0.58
C VAL A 270 21.75 -27.95 -0.89
N LEU A 271 21.70 -29.27 -1.13
CA LEU A 271 20.46 -29.99 -1.36
C LEU A 271 19.56 -29.95 -0.11
N VAL A 272 20.12 -30.25 1.06
CA VAL A 272 19.37 -30.22 2.34
C VAL A 272 18.84 -28.81 2.60
N ILE A 273 19.66 -27.78 2.44
CA ILE A 273 19.24 -26.38 2.62
C ILE A 273 18.12 -26.01 1.63
N THR A 274 18.24 -26.42 0.36
CA THR A 274 17.20 -26.19 -0.64
C THR A 274 15.88 -26.87 -0.26
N ILE A 275 15.92 -28.11 0.24
CA ILE A 275 14.72 -28.83 0.69
C ILE A 275 14.08 -28.12 1.88
N VAL A 276 14.88 -27.67 2.86
CA VAL A 276 14.37 -26.91 4.01
C VAL A 276 13.68 -25.62 3.57
N PHE A 277 14.27 -24.87 2.64
CA PHE A 277 13.63 -23.67 2.08
C PHE A 277 12.36 -23.97 1.29
N LEU A 278 12.31 -25.08 0.54
CA LEU A 278 11.10 -25.52 -0.15
C LEU A 278 9.96 -25.86 0.84
N ILE A 279 10.29 -26.53 1.96
CA ILE A 279 9.31 -26.81 3.01
C ILE A 279 8.81 -25.51 3.65
N GLY A 280 9.71 -24.55 3.91
CA GLY A 280 9.33 -23.23 4.42
C GLY A 280 8.45 -22.44 3.45
N PHE A 281 8.73 -22.53 2.15
CA PHE A 281 7.93 -21.89 1.10
C PHE A 281 6.47 -22.38 1.11
N TRP A 282 6.24 -23.67 1.36
CA TRP A 282 4.88 -24.24 1.45
C TRP A 282 4.06 -23.71 2.64
N GLN A 283 4.69 -23.07 3.63
CA GLN A 283 3.99 -22.47 4.77
C GLN A 283 3.61 -21.00 4.57
N LEU A 284 4.00 -20.38 3.45
CA LEU A 284 3.67 -18.98 3.15
C LEU A 284 2.16 -18.82 2.95
N ARG A 285 1.54 -17.96 3.76
CA ARG A 285 0.13 -17.55 3.61
C ARG A 285 0.07 -16.11 3.12
N PRO A 286 -0.61 -15.82 2.00
CA PRO A 286 -0.77 -14.46 1.50
C PRO A 286 -1.81 -13.73 2.37
N LEU A 287 -1.36 -13.11 3.44
CA LEU A 287 -2.18 -12.25 4.29
C LEU A 287 -1.80 -10.80 3.98
N SER A 288 -2.80 -9.99 3.64
CA SER A 288 -2.65 -8.56 3.45
C SER A 288 -3.76 -7.86 4.23
N TYR A 289 -3.38 -7.02 5.19
CA TYR A 289 -4.27 -6.11 5.90
C TYR A 289 -4.08 -4.71 5.34
N MET A 290 -5.10 -3.85 5.47
CA MET A 290 -5.05 -2.52 4.87
C MET A 290 -4.02 -1.60 5.55
N VAL A 291 -3.64 -1.92 6.79
CA VAL A 291 -2.80 -1.07 7.66
C VAL A 291 -1.59 -1.84 8.23
N ASP A 292 -1.17 -2.92 7.57
CA ASP A 292 0.02 -3.69 7.96
C ASP A 292 1.32 -2.88 7.95
N ASN A 293 1.39 -1.86 7.09
CA ASN A 293 2.59 -1.04 6.93
C ASN A 293 2.85 -0.09 8.12
N LEU A 294 1.97 -0.07 9.13
CA LEU A 294 2.17 0.72 10.35
C LEU A 294 2.68 -0.16 11.50
N PRO A 295 3.67 0.33 12.28
CA PRO A 295 4.12 -0.34 13.50
C PRO A 295 2.94 -0.66 14.44
N GLU A 296 3.00 -1.83 15.08
CA GLU A 296 1.98 -2.30 16.03
C GLU A 296 1.68 -1.27 17.13
N ASP A 297 2.70 -0.55 17.58
CA ASP A 297 2.60 0.44 18.67
C ASP A 297 2.22 1.85 18.20
N SER A 298 1.92 2.04 16.91
CA SER A 298 1.58 3.37 16.40
C SER A 298 0.15 3.78 16.77
N ALA A 299 -0.05 5.05 17.10
CA ALA A 299 -1.35 5.62 17.46
C ALA A 299 -2.51 5.24 16.49
N PRO A 300 -2.34 5.28 15.15
CA PRO A 300 -3.42 4.93 14.23
C PRO A 300 -3.87 3.47 14.34
N LYS A 301 -2.95 2.55 14.67
CA LYS A 301 -3.26 1.12 14.81
C LYS A 301 -3.97 0.83 16.13
N GLN A 302 -3.60 1.54 17.20
CA GLN A 302 -4.31 1.50 18.48
C GLN A 302 -5.73 2.08 18.35
N ASP A 303 -5.87 3.21 17.65
CA ASP A 303 -7.16 3.84 17.38
C ASP A 303 -8.07 2.93 16.55
N MET A 304 -7.52 2.27 15.53
CA MET A 304 -8.28 1.28 14.75
C MET A 304 -8.76 0.11 15.63
N ARG A 305 -7.89 -0.47 16.47
CA ARG A 305 -8.29 -1.55 17.40
C ARG A 305 -9.37 -1.09 18.37
N PHE A 306 -9.30 0.15 18.85
CA PHE A 306 -10.34 0.73 19.69
C PHE A 306 -11.67 0.79 18.94
N PHE A 307 -11.68 1.29 17.70
CA PHE A 307 -12.89 1.34 16.87
C PHE A 307 -13.42 -0.05 16.51
N GLU A 308 -12.57 -1.02 16.19
CA GLU A 308 -13.00 -2.40 15.90
C GLU A 308 -13.63 -3.09 17.12
N LYS A 309 -13.10 -2.83 18.31
CA LYS A 309 -13.60 -3.42 19.57
C LYS A 309 -14.91 -2.77 20.04
N HIS A 310 -15.07 -1.48 19.79
CA HIS A 310 -16.15 -0.68 20.39
C HIS A 310 -17.21 -0.18 19.40
N PHE A 311 -16.94 -0.19 18.11
CA PHE A 311 -17.87 0.22 17.07
C PHE A 311 -18.01 -0.87 16.01
N THR A 312 -19.12 -0.86 15.28
CA THR A 312 -19.41 -1.89 14.29
C THR A 312 -18.60 -1.66 13.01
N GLY A 313 -17.37 -2.19 13.00
CA GLY A 313 -16.47 -2.26 11.83
C GLY A 313 -15.96 -0.91 11.32
N ILE A 314 -14.85 -0.95 10.56
CA ILE A 314 -14.18 0.26 10.04
C ILE A 314 -14.02 0.26 8.52
N MET A 315 -14.07 -0.91 7.88
CA MET A 315 -13.85 -1.06 6.44
C MET A 315 -15.15 -1.12 5.67
N PRO A 316 -15.38 -0.26 4.66
CA PRO A 316 -16.60 -0.28 3.88
C PRO A 316 -16.62 -1.48 2.92
N LEU A 317 -17.73 -2.22 2.93
CA LEU A 317 -18.09 -3.23 1.95
C LEU A 317 -19.45 -2.83 1.38
N GLU A 318 -19.53 -2.61 0.08
CA GLU A 318 -20.71 -2.05 -0.56
C GLU A 318 -21.39 -3.13 -1.39
N ILE A 319 -22.71 -3.24 -1.31
CA ILE A 319 -23.52 -4.10 -2.16
C ILE A 319 -24.49 -3.22 -2.92
N VAL A 320 -24.41 -3.26 -4.24
CA VAL A 320 -25.32 -2.53 -5.14
C VAL A 320 -26.34 -3.52 -5.68
N VAL A 321 -27.62 -3.26 -5.41
CA VAL A 321 -28.76 -4.02 -5.91
C VAL A 321 -29.45 -3.20 -6.99
N ASP A 322 -29.40 -3.65 -8.23
CA ASP A 322 -30.09 -3.04 -9.37
C ASP A 322 -31.35 -3.86 -9.73
N THR A 323 -32.50 -3.21 -9.71
CA THR A 323 -33.81 -3.81 -10.02
C THR A 323 -34.20 -3.73 -11.50
N LYS A 324 -33.40 -3.02 -12.33
CA LYS A 324 -33.63 -2.77 -13.76
C LYS A 324 -34.97 -2.12 -14.10
N ARG A 325 -35.69 -1.59 -13.10
CA ARG A 325 -37.01 -0.98 -13.24
C ARG A 325 -37.04 0.35 -12.49
N ARG A 326 -37.62 1.36 -13.14
CA ARG A 326 -37.84 2.67 -12.53
C ARG A 326 -38.69 2.52 -11.26
N LYS A 327 -38.23 3.11 -10.15
CA LYS A 327 -38.81 2.99 -8.80
C LYS A 327 -38.96 1.53 -8.31
N GLY A 328 -38.20 0.58 -8.84
CA GLY A 328 -38.25 -0.83 -8.46
C GLY A 328 -37.81 -1.09 -7.01
N VAL A 329 -36.89 -0.29 -6.49
CA VAL A 329 -36.39 -0.37 -5.11
C VAL A 329 -37.46 0.01 -4.08
N MET A 330 -38.35 0.93 -4.44
CA MET A 330 -39.40 1.44 -3.54
C MET A 330 -40.60 0.50 -3.42
N GLN A 331 -40.63 -0.61 -4.16
CA GLN A 331 -41.71 -1.59 -4.09
C GLN A 331 -41.64 -2.36 -2.77
N GLN A 332 -42.77 -2.57 -2.11
CA GLN A 332 -42.81 -3.20 -0.80
C GLN A 332 -42.25 -4.64 -0.81
N ASN A 333 -42.45 -5.39 -1.89
CA ASN A 333 -41.89 -6.74 -2.02
C ASN A 333 -40.35 -6.70 -2.07
N THR A 334 -39.79 -5.77 -2.86
CA THR A 334 -38.34 -5.55 -2.95
C THR A 334 -37.77 -5.12 -1.60
N LEU A 335 -38.43 -4.18 -0.91
CA LEU A 335 -38.02 -3.74 0.43
C LEU A 335 -38.03 -4.88 1.44
N LYS A 336 -39.08 -5.72 1.47
CA LYS A 336 -39.12 -6.91 2.35
C LYS A 336 -38.02 -7.92 2.04
N GLN A 337 -37.72 -8.13 0.76
CA GLN A 337 -36.66 -9.04 0.31
C GLN A 337 -35.28 -8.53 0.72
N ILE A 338 -35.03 -7.23 0.56
CA ILE A 338 -33.80 -6.58 1.01
C ILE A 338 -33.69 -6.60 2.54
N ASP A 339 -34.80 -6.39 3.26
CA ASP A 339 -34.85 -6.43 4.73
C ASP A 339 -34.44 -7.79 5.29
N GLN A 340 -34.96 -8.88 4.71
CA GLN A 340 -34.57 -10.24 5.06
C GLN A 340 -33.10 -10.51 4.75
N PHE A 341 -32.60 -10.00 3.63
CA PHE A 341 -31.19 -10.10 3.26
C PHE A 341 -30.30 -9.36 4.27
N GLU A 342 -30.63 -8.12 4.62
CA GLU A 342 -29.93 -7.31 5.63
C GLU A 342 -29.92 -7.99 7.01
N ALA A 343 -31.06 -8.53 7.44
CA ALA A 343 -31.17 -9.27 8.69
C ALA A 343 -30.25 -10.50 8.70
N SER A 344 -30.19 -11.25 7.59
CA SER A 344 -29.29 -12.41 7.49
C SER A 344 -27.83 -11.99 7.66
N LEU A 345 -27.41 -10.88 7.04
CA LEU A 345 -26.04 -10.37 7.12
C LEU A 345 -25.68 -9.86 8.51
N ALA A 346 -26.62 -9.25 9.23
CA ALA A 346 -26.40 -8.72 10.58
C ALA A 346 -26.07 -9.82 11.62
N GLU A 347 -26.46 -11.08 11.37
CA GLU A 347 -26.15 -12.21 12.26
C GLU A 347 -24.71 -12.74 12.13
N VAL A 348 -23.98 -12.34 11.07
CA VAL A 348 -22.63 -12.87 10.84
C VAL A 348 -21.59 -11.91 11.42
N ALA A 349 -20.97 -12.31 12.53
CA ALA A 349 -19.70 -11.73 12.93
C ALA A 349 -18.63 -12.05 11.86
N PRO A 350 -17.84 -11.09 11.37
CA PRO A 350 -17.57 -9.74 11.90
C PRO A 350 -18.20 -8.59 11.10
N ILE A 351 -19.38 -8.81 10.50
CA ILE A 351 -20.09 -7.80 9.70
C ILE A 351 -20.92 -6.91 10.63
N ALA A 352 -20.76 -5.60 10.46
CA ALA A 352 -21.60 -4.58 11.10
C ALA A 352 -23.03 -4.62 10.54
N PRO A 353 -24.05 -4.21 11.32
CA PRO A 353 -25.39 -4.01 10.80
C PRO A 353 -25.37 -3.14 9.53
N PRO A 354 -26.01 -3.58 8.43
CA PRO A 354 -26.06 -2.81 7.18
C PRO A 354 -26.75 -1.46 7.37
N LEU A 355 -26.19 -0.46 6.69
CA LEU A 355 -26.79 0.87 6.53
C LEU A 355 -27.27 1.02 5.10
N SER A 356 -28.56 1.32 4.94
CA SER A 356 -29.19 1.42 3.63
C SER A 356 -30.40 2.34 3.64
N LEU A 357 -31.07 2.45 2.48
CA LEU A 357 -32.37 3.14 2.39
C LEU A 357 -33.41 2.59 3.38
N LEU A 358 -33.38 1.29 3.69
CA LEU A 358 -34.31 0.68 4.66
C LEU A 358 -34.06 1.20 6.07
N SER A 359 -32.80 1.41 6.46
CA SER A 359 -32.45 1.97 7.76
C SER A 359 -33.09 3.35 7.94
N LEU A 360 -33.08 4.17 6.89
CA LEU A 360 -33.77 5.47 6.88
C LEU A 360 -35.30 5.30 6.96
N ILE A 361 -35.89 4.40 6.16
CA ILE A 361 -37.34 4.17 6.17
C ILE A 361 -37.83 3.72 7.57
N LYS A 362 -37.11 2.80 8.21
CA LYS A 362 -37.39 2.33 9.58
C LYS A 362 -37.22 3.45 10.60
N ALA A 363 -36.16 4.26 10.48
CA ALA A 363 -35.93 5.41 11.35
C ALA A 363 -37.00 6.50 11.20
N SER A 364 -37.43 6.78 9.97
CA SER A 364 -38.53 7.72 9.68
C SER A 364 -39.84 7.25 10.31
N ARG A 365 -40.13 5.94 10.26
CA ARG A 365 -41.30 5.36 10.94
C ARG A 365 -41.21 5.53 12.46
N GLN A 366 -40.06 5.20 13.06
CA GLN A 366 -39.83 5.41 14.49
C GLN A 366 -40.00 6.90 14.87
N ALA A 367 -39.47 7.82 14.08
CA ALA A 367 -39.60 9.25 14.30
C ALA A 367 -41.06 9.75 14.20
N PHE A 368 -41.81 9.25 13.21
CA PHE A 368 -43.23 9.57 13.03
C PHE A 368 -44.08 9.17 14.24
N TYR A 369 -43.76 8.05 14.89
CA TYR A 369 -44.42 7.56 16.11
C TYR A 369 -43.72 8.00 17.41
N GLY A 370 -43.21 9.24 17.45
CA GLY A 370 -42.69 9.84 18.69
C GLY A 370 -41.41 9.20 19.23
N GLN A 371 -40.57 8.66 18.35
CA GLN A 371 -39.29 7.99 18.66
C GLN A 371 -39.41 6.65 19.42
N ASN A 372 -40.60 6.06 19.48
CA ASN A 372 -40.79 4.77 20.15
C ASN A 372 -40.08 3.62 19.41
N ALA A 373 -39.17 2.92 20.10
CA ALA A 373 -38.35 1.84 19.56
C ALA A 373 -39.16 0.63 19.04
N GLU A 374 -40.40 0.43 19.50
CA GLU A 374 -41.28 -0.64 19.00
C GLU A 374 -41.69 -0.43 17.53
N PHE A 375 -41.71 0.82 17.06
CA PHE A 375 -42.07 1.16 15.68
C PHE A 375 -40.87 1.14 14.71
N TYR A 376 -39.71 0.65 15.15
CA TYR A 376 -38.55 0.44 14.27
C TYR A 376 -38.74 -0.81 13.40
N GLY A 377 -39.36 -0.63 12.23
CA GLY A 377 -39.61 -1.69 11.27
C GLY A 377 -40.14 -1.17 9.94
N LEU A 378 -40.31 -2.05 8.95
CA LEU A 378 -40.86 -1.64 7.66
C LEU A 378 -42.32 -1.16 7.80
N PRO A 379 -42.72 -0.12 7.06
CA PRO A 379 -44.08 0.39 7.12
C PRO A 379 -45.07 -0.54 6.43
N ASN A 380 -46.28 -0.60 7.00
CA ASN A 380 -47.40 -1.30 6.40
C ASN A 380 -47.93 -0.54 5.17
N ASN A 381 -48.70 -1.22 4.30
CA ASN A 381 -49.26 -0.60 3.08
C ASN A 381 -50.14 0.62 3.35
N ARG A 382 -50.75 0.69 4.55
CA ARG A 382 -51.56 1.83 4.99
C ARG A 382 -50.71 3.00 5.48
N GLU A 383 -49.53 2.72 6.05
CA GLU A 383 -48.61 3.72 6.63
C GLU A 383 -47.66 4.32 5.58
N ALA A 384 -47.29 3.53 4.57
CA ALA A 384 -46.30 3.91 3.58
C ALA A 384 -46.60 5.23 2.84
N PRO A 385 -47.83 5.54 2.40
CA PRO A 385 -48.13 6.82 1.75
C PRO A 385 -47.94 8.04 2.68
N PHE A 386 -48.26 7.89 3.97
CA PHE A 386 -48.11 8.96 4.95
C PHE A 386 -46.64 9.21 5.28
N LEU A 387 -45.87 8.14 5.43
CA LEU A 387 -44.43 8.23 5.69
C LEU A 387 -43.66 8.80 4.49
N LEU A 388 -44.04 8.44 3.26
CA LEU A 388 -43.46 9.03 2.06
C LEU A 388 -43.73 10.54 2.01
N ARG A 389 -44.96 10.99 2.28
CA ARG A 389 -45.28 12.43 2.37
C ARG A 389 -44.51 13.13 3.49
N TYR A 390 -44.34 12.48 4.63
CA TYR A 390 -43.56 13.01 5.74
C TYR A 390 -42.09 13.22 5.35
N MET A 391 -41.51 12.27 4.61
CA MET A 391 -40.13 12.35 4.08
C MET A 391 -39.99 13.33 2.89
N GLU A 392 -41.04 13.57 2.11
CA GLU A 392 -41.02 14.54 1.01
C GLU A 392 -41.21 15.98 1.49
N ASN A 393 -42.05 16.19 2.52
CA ASN A 393 -42.39 17.50 3.08
C ASN A 393 -41.36 18.02 4.07
N SER A 394 -40.42 17.21 4.54
CA SER A 394 -39.28 17.68 5.29
C SER A 394 -38.42 18.60 4.40
N GLN A 395 -38.43 19.90 4.69
CA GLN A 395 -37.62 20.91 4.01
C GLN A 395 -36.10 20.76 4.25
N ASP A 396 -35.71 19.75 5.03
CA ASP A 396 -34.34 19.52 5.41
C ASP A 396 -33.53 18.98 4.21
N THR A 397 -32.67 19.84 3.66
CA THR A 397 -31.80 19.53 2.51
C THR A 397 -30.94 18.29 2.78
N SER A 398 -30.65 18.05 4.06
CA SER A 398 -29.92 16.92 4.62
C SER A 398 -30.58 15.56 4.33
N GLN A 399 -31.90 15.45 4.40
CA GLN A 399 -32.62 14.18 4.17
C GLN A 399 -32.67 13.82 2.68
N LYS A 400 -32.83 14.80 1.80
CA LYS A 400 -32.75 14.60 0.33
C LYS A 400 -31.34 14.18 -0.09
N ALA A 401 -30.30 14.77 0.51
CA ALA A 401 -28.92 14.37 0.29
C ALA A 401 -28.63 12.93 0.77
N TYR A 402 -29.21 12.53 1.90
CA TYR A 402 -29.10 11.15 2.40
C TYR A 402 -29.79 10.15 1.48
N LEU A 403 -31.00 10.44 0.97
CA LEU A 403 -31.69 9.59 0.00
C LEU A 403 -30.86 9.40 -1.28
N ALA A 404 -30.29 10.47 -1.82
CA ALA A 404 -29.42 10.43 -3.00
C ALA A 404 -28.12 9.63 -2.78
N THR A 405 -27.74 9.36 -1.52
CA THR A 405 -26.54 8.60 -1.16
C THR A 405 -26.78 7.08 -1.22
N PHE A 406 -28.02 6.62 -1.12
CA PHE A 406 -28.36 5.18 -1.06
C PHE A 406 -29.29 4.70 -2.18
N ALA A 407 -29.93 5.60 -2.92
CA ALA A 407 -30.73 5.26 -4.09
C ALA A 407 -30.40 6.20 -5.26
N ASP A 408 -30.46 5.68 -6.48
CA ASP A 408 -30.32 6.52 -7.67
C ASP A 408 -31.53 7.44 -7.88
N SER A 409 -31.37 8.43 -8.75
CA SER A 409 -32.42 9.41 -9.10
C SER A 409 -33.67 8.78 -9.72
N LEU A 410 -33.56 7.57 -10.26
CA LEU A 410 -34.63 6.82 -10.91
C LEU A 410 -35.33 5.81 -9.96
N GLY A 411 -34.80 5.62 -8.76
CA GLY A 411 -35.18 4.56 -7.81
C GLY A 411 -34.96 3.14 -8.35
N GLN A 412 -34.02 2.94 -9.28
CA GLN A 412 -33.74 1.66 -9.92
C GLN A 412 -32.71 0.82 -9.15
N SER A 413 -31.64 1.47 -8.68
CA SER A 413 -30.56 0.85 -7.93
C SER A 413 -30.49 1.37 -6.50
N MET A 414 -30.09 0.47 -5.60
CA MET A 414 -29.93 0.74 -4.18
C MET A 414 -28.54 0.31 -3.73
N ARG A 415 -27.91 1.13 -2.89
CA ARG A 415 -26.65 0.82 -2.23
C ARG A 415 -26.92 0.37 -0.79
N ILE A 416 -26.33 -0.76 -0.42
CA ILE A 416 -26.27 -1.29 0.95
C ILE A 416 -24.83 -1.17 1.40
N SER A 417 -24.58 -0.33 2.41
CA SER A 417 -23.25 -0.10 2.96
C SER A 417 -23.07 -0.95 4.21
N LEU A 418 -22.10 -1.84 4.19
CA LEU A 418 -21.69 -2.68 5.30
C LEU A 418 -20.34 -2.20 5.81
N LYS A 419 -20.09 -2.36 7.10
CA LYS A 419 -18.74 -2.21 7.66
C LYS A 419 -18.22 -3.57 8.13
N VAL A 420 -16.96 -3.85 7.87
CA VAL A 420 -16.29 -5.08 8.30
C VAL A 420 -15.04 -4.71 9.10
N ALA A 421 -14.66 -5.56 10.06
CA ALA A 421 -13.35 -5.45 10.71
C ALA A 421 -12.21 -5.82 9.74
N ASP A 422 -10.98 -5.37 10.02
CA ASP A 422 -9.80 -5.74 9.22
C ASP A 422 -9.40 -7.20 9.48
N ILE A 423 -10.08 -8.13 8.81
CA ILE A 423 -9.83 -9.57 8.96
C ILE A 423 -8.76 -10.10 7.99
N GLY A 424 -8.15 -9.22 7.20
CA GLY A 424 -7.17 -9.57 6.18
C GLY A 424 -7.79 -10.15 4.90
N SER A 425 -7.02 -10.08 3.81
CA SER A 425 -7.44 -10.45 2.46
C SER A 425 -8.01 -11.87 2.33
N TYR A 426 -7.36 -12.86 2.95
CA TYR A 426 -7.78 -14.27 2.84
C TYR A 426 -9.14 -14.54 3.51
N ARG A 427 -9.33 -14.04 4.74
CA ARG A 427 -10.61 -14.21 5.45
C ARG A 427 -11.72 -13.39 4.82
N LEU A 428 -11.39 -12.23 4.24
CA LEU A 428 -12.34 -11.42 3.51
C LEU A 428 -12.82 -12.11 2.22
N ASP A 429 -11.91 -12.75 1.45
CA ASP A 429 -12.28 -13.54 0.26
C ASP A 429 -13.21 -14.70 0.65
N SER A 430 -12.87 -15.43 1.72
CA SER A 430 -13.73 -16.48 2.29
C SER A 430 -15.10 -15.93 2.73
N LEU A 431 -15.15 -14.79 3.42
CA LEU A 431 -16.41 -14.16 3.84
C LEU A 431 -17.29 -13.81 2.62
N ILE A 432 -16.69 -13.26 1.57
CA ILE A 432 -17.41 -12.87 0.35
C ILE A 432 -17.91 -14.10 -0.41
N GLU A 433 -17.05 -15.08 -0.66
CA GLU A 433 -17.38 -16.26 -1.47
C GLU A 433 -18.25 -17.28 -0.73
N GLN A 434 -18.06 -17.47 0.57
CA GLN A 434 -18.73 -18.51 1.34
C GLN A 434 -19.96 -18.00 2.11
N VAL A 435 -20.06 -16.69 2.37
CA VAL A 435 -21.19 -16.14 3.15
C VAL A 435 -22.00 -15.13 2.34
N VAL A 436 -21.37 -14.07 1.83
CA VAL A 436 -22.10 -12.95 1.19
C VAL A 436 -22.72 -13.38 -0.14
N LYS A 437 -21.93 -13.96 -1.07
CA LYS A 437 -22.43 -14.39 -2.39
C LYS A 437 -23.51 -15.49 -2.30
N PRO A 438 -23.38 -16.53 -1.46
CA PRO A 438 -24.43 -17.52 -1.30
C PRO A 438 -25.74 -16.92 -0.77
N ARG A 439 -25.67 -15.98 0.19
CA ARG A 439 -26.85 -15.28 0.70
C ARG A 439 -27.48 -14.36 -0.34
N ILE A 440 -26.67 -13.68 -1.16
CA ILE A 440 -27.19 -12.92 -2.31
C ILE A 440 -27.96 -13.86 -3.25
N ARG A 441 -27.41 -15.02 -3.60
CA ARG A 441 -28.08 -16.01 -4.47
C ARG A 441 -29.35 -16.58 -3.84
N GLN A 442 -29.39 -16.76 -2.53
CA GLN A 442 -30.57 -17.25 -1.82
C GLN A 442 -31.68 -16.21 -1.74
N SER A 443 -31.34 -14.96 -1.42
CA SER A 443 -32.29 -13.86 -1.29
C SER A 443 -32.77 -13.35 -2.64
N PHE A 444 -31.90 -13.24 -3.65
CA PHE A 444 -32.20 -12.70 -4.98
C PHE A 444 -32.14 -13.79 -6.06
N LYS A 445 -33.11 -14.72 -6.03
CA LYS A 445 -33.22 -15.82 -7.03
C LYS A 445 -33.71 -15.36 -8.40
N ASP A 446 -34.34 -14.19 -8.45
CA ASP A 446 -34.98 -13.69 -9.65
C ASP A 446 -33.95 -13.03 -10.58
N PRO A 447 -33.81 -13.48 -11.84
CA PRO A 447 -32.84 -12.95 -12.79
C PRO A 447 -33.05 -11.47 -13.15
N ARG A 448 -34.15 -10.86 -12.71
CA ARG A 448 -34.41 -9.42 -12.85
C ARG A 448 -33.52 -8.56 -11.97
N PHE A 449 -32.96 -9.09 -10.88
CA PHE A 449 -32.04 -8.36 -10.02
C PHE A 449 -30.59 -8.59 -10.43
N GLU A 450 -29.83 -7.51 -10.56
CA GLU A 450 -28.38 -7.56 -10.72
C GLU A 450 -27.74 -7.05 -9.42
N VAL A 451 -27.05 -7.94 -8.70
CA VAL A 451 -26.41 -7.62 -7.43
C VAL A 451 -24.90 -7.68 -7.57
N LYS A 452 -24.21 -6.58 -7.26
CA LYS A 452 -22.74 -6.48 -7.32
C LYS A 452 -22.17 -6.14 -5.96
N VAL A 453 -21.15 -6.89 -5.56
CA VAL A 453 -20.33 -6.55 -4.38
C VAL A 453 -19.18 -5.68 -4.84
N THR A 454 -18.99 -4.54 -4.19
CA THR A 454 -17.98 -3.52 -4.48
C THR A 454 -17.46 -2.89 -3.18
N GLY A 455 -16.62 -1.87 -3.29
CA GLY A 455 -16.05 -1.15 -2.16
C GLY A 455 -14.53 -1.12 -2.19
N THR A 456 -13.94 -0.12 -1.53
CA THR A 456 -12.49 0.09 -1.52
C THR A 456 -11.75 -1.09 -0.90
N THR A 457 -12.37 -1.77 0.07
CA THR A 457 -11.82 -2.95 0.74
C THR A 457 -11.68 -4.14 -0.21
N LEU A 458 -12.70 -4.37 -1.05
CA LEU A 458 -12.71 -5.45 -2.04
C LEU A 458 -11.71 -5.17 -3.17
N ILE A 459 -11.58 -3.91 -3.61
CA ILE A 459 -10.57 -3.52 -4.59
C ILE A 459 -9.16 -3.72 -4.03
N PHE A 460 -8.91 -3.30 -2.79
CA PHE A 460 -7.60 -3.43 -2.15
C PHE A 460 -7.18 -4.90 -1.96
N CYS A 461 -8.08 -5.74 -1.43
CA CYS A 461 -7.79 -7.16 -1.19
C CYS A 461 -7.88 -8.02 -2.47
N GLY A 462 -8.77 -7.66 -3.40
CA GLY A 462 -9.01 -8.37 -4.65
C GLY A 462 -7.81 -8.35 -5.59
N VAL A 463 -7.10 -7.21 -5.68
CA VAL A 463 -5.89 -7.10 -6.51
C VAL A 463 -4.79 -8.08 -6.08
N MET A 464 -4.72 -8.48 -4.81
CA MET A 464 -3.69 -9.41 -4.33
C MET A 464 -4.13 -10.89 -4.33
N THR A 465 -5.44 -11.18 -4.26
CA THR A 465 -5.94 -12.56 -4.22
C THR A 465 -6.00 -13.21 -5.60
N THR A 466 -6.27 -12.44 -6.67
CA THR A 466 -6.21 -12.94 -8.06
C THR A 466 -4.82 -13.47 -8.42
N TRP A 467 -3.76 -12.89 -7.83
CA TRP A 467 -2.37 -13.31 -8.02
C TRP A 467 -2.00 -14.66 -7.39
N CYS A 468 -2.81 -15.17 -6.46
CA CYS A 468 -2.55 -16.45 -5.83
C CYS A 468 -3.35 -17.60 -6.48
N LYS A 469 -4.33 -17.25 -7.33
CA LYS A 469 -5.15 -18.21 -8.09
C LYS A 469 -4.60 -18.46 -9.52
N ALA A 470 -3.71 -17.60 -10.01
CA ALA A 470 -2.92 -17.79 -11.23
C ALA A 470 -1.54 -18.33 -10.86
#